data_AF-A0A8S3K5H2-F1
#
_entry.id   AF-A0A8S3K5H2-F1
#
_cell.length_a   1.000
_cell.length_b   1.000
_cell.length_c   1.000
_cell.angle_alpha   90.00
_cell.angle_beta   90.00
_cell.angle_gamma   90.00
#
_symmetry.space_group_name_H-M   'P 1'
#
loop_
_entity.id
_entity.type
_entity.pdbx_description
1 polymer ?
#
loop_
_entity_poly.entity_id
_entity_poly.type
_entity_poly.pdbx_seq_one_letter_code
_entity_poly.pdbx_strand_id
1 'polypeptide(L)'
;MSIPTTTLDELKKKSGLLLPFNSFLSTTTNESVALMFGETPSDCPHMTTVLFEIKIDPSISTPAHYADISDCGTFKDEEEVLFTMGSVFRIQSIEPLDGRNISRIKLLLTDDNDPEL
;
A
#
# COMPACT_ATOMS: atom_id res chain seq x y z
N MET A 1 -4.79 -0.01 7.05
CA MET A 1 -5.63 -1.24 7.03
C MET A 1 -5.19 -2.18 8.14
N SER A 2 -6.12 -2.88 8.80
CA SER A 2 -5.78 -3.97 9.75
C SER A 2 -5.88 -5.33 9.08
N ILE A 3 -4.90 -6.19 9.30
CA ILE A 3 -4.86 -7.57 8.78
C ILE A 3 -4.54 -8.55 9.91
N PRO A 4 -4.89 -9.84 9.76
CA PRO A 4 -4.44 -10.87 10.70
C PRO A 4 -2.92 -10.92 10.79
N THR A 5 -2.37 -11.11 11.99
CA THR A 5 -0.92 -11.27 12.18
C THR A 5 -0.35 -12.43 11.36
N THR A 6 -1.10 -13.51 11.22
CA THR A 6 -0.73 -14.64 10.35
C THR A 6 -0.59 -14.24 8.88
N THR A 7 -1.46 -13.34 8.38
CA THR A 7 -1.35 -12.79 7.02
C THR A 7 -0.09 -11.94 6.87
N LEU A 8 0.27 -11.16 7.89
CA LEU A 8 1.52 -10.40 7.89
C LEU A 8 2.74 -11.35 7.84
N ASP A 9 2.74 -12.43 8.62
CA ASP A 9 3.84 -13.41 8.61
C ASP A 9 3.98 -14.13 7.26
N GLU A 10 2.85 -14.41 6.59
CA GLU A 10 2.87 -14.92 5.21
C GLU A 10 3.41 -13.88 4.22
N LEU A 11 3.05 -12.60 4.36
CA LEU A 11 3.59 -11.53 3.52
C LEU A 11 5.10 -11.34 3.71
N LYS A 12 5.62 -11.48 4.94
CA LYS A 12 7.07 -11.40 5.21
C LYS A 12 7.86 -12.45 4.42
N LYS A 13 7.33 -13.67 4.30
CA LYS A 13 7.93 -14.76 3.51
C LYS A 13 7.89 -14.50 2.00
N LYS A 14 7.05 -13.57 1.55
CA LYS A 14 6.86 -13.20 0.13
C LYS A 14 7.62 -11.93 -0.26
N SER A 15 8.56 -11.47 0.57
CA SER A 15 9.44 -10.34 0.22
C SER A 15 10.16 -10.63 -1.11
N GLY A 16 10.16 -9.67 -2.03
CA GLY A 16 10.66 -9.79 -3.40
C GLY A 16 9.61 -10.28 -4.42
N LEU A 17 8.47 -10.83 -3.99
CA LEU A 17 7.43 -11.32 -4.88
C LEU A 17 6.42 -10.23 -5.26
N LEU A 18 5.63 -10.54 -6.29
CA LEU A 18 4.52 -9.72 -6.77
C LEU A 18 3.28 -9.87 -5.88
N LEU A 19 2.61 -8.75 -5.64
CA LEU A 19 1.38 -8.60 -4.88
C LEU A 19 0.33 -7.92 -5.77
N PRO A 20 -0.59 -8.69 -6.38
CA PRO A 20 -1.66 -8.14 -7.19
C PRO A 20 -2.82 -7.63 -6.33
N PHE A 21 -3.41 -6.50 -6.72
CA PHE A 21 -4.65 -6.00 -6.13
C PHE A 21 -5.78 -6.01 -7.17
N ASN A 22 -6.83 -6.80 -6.87
CA ASN A 22 -8.00 -6.96 -7.72
C ASN A 22 -9.12 -5.97 -7.38
N SER A 23 -8.78 -4.82 -6.80
CA SER A 23 -9.71 -3.77 -6.40
C SER A 23 -9.05 -2.42 -6.62
N PHE A 24 -9.85 -1.36 -6.73
CA PHE A 24 -9.30 -0.01 -6.72
C PHE A 24 -8.60 0.23 -5.37
N LEU A 25 -7.44 0.89 -5.41
CA LEU A 25 -6.75 1.30 -4.19
C LEU A 25 -6.83 2.82 -4.08
N SER A 26 -7.64 3.28 -3.14
CA SER A 26 -7.58 4.66 -2.68
C SER A 26 -6.36 4.80 -1.77
N THR A 27 -5.47 5.72 -2.12
CA THR A 27 -4.21 5.98 -1.42
C THR A 27 -4.01 7.49 -1.29
N THR A 28 -3.04 7.91 -0.51
CA THR A 28 -2.76 9.33 -0.28
C THR A 28 -1.25 9.56 -0.29
N THR A 29 -0.80 10.73 -0.76
CA THR A 29 0.59 11.18 -0.59
C THR A 29 0.90 11.60 0.85
N ASN A 30 -0.13 11.77 1.70
CA ASN A 30 -0.03 12.22 3.07
C ASN A 30 -0.03 11.04 4.06
N GLU A 31 1.15 10.75 4.63
CA GLU A 31 1.29 9.66 5.60
C GLU A 31 0.36 9.80 6.82
N SER A 32 0.10 11.03 7.27
CA SER A 32 -0.77 11.27 8.43
C SER A 32 -2.22 10.87 8.13
N VAL A 33 -2.71 11.18 6.92
CA VAL A 33 -4.04 10.77 6.45
C VAL A 33 -4.09 9.24 6.36
N ALA A 34 -3.09 8.59 5.76
CA ALA A 34 -3.04 7.13 5.67
C ALA A 34 -3.06 6.43 7.04
N LEU A 35 -2.38 7.00 8.03
CA LEU A 35 -2.33 6.48 9.39
C LEU A 35 -3.66 6.61 10.15
N MET A 36 -4.48 7.63 9.84
CA MET A 36 -5.83 7.77 10.43
C MET A 36 -6.74 6.60 10.04
N PHE A 37 -6.58 6.04 8.84
CA PHE A 37 -7.30 4.83 8.40
C PHE A 37 -6.69 3.52 8.95
N GLY A 38 -5.70 3.61 9.83
CA GLY A 38 -4.90 2.50 10.34
C GLY A 38 -5.20 2.08 11.78
N GLU A 39 -6.24 2.59 12.44
CA GLU A 39 -6.47 2.22 13.84
C GLU A 39 -6.95 0.77 13.99
N THR A 40 -6.10 -0.08 14.60
CA THR A 40 -6.55 -1.39 15.09
C THR A 40 -7.08 -1.21 16.51
N PRO A 41 -8.32 -1.63 16.81
CA PRO A 41 -8.85 -1.55 18.16
C PRO A 41 -7.98 -2.36 19.12
N SER A 42 -7.69 -1.79 20.30
CA SER A 42 -6.80 -2.39 21.32
C SER A 42 -7.23 -3.78 21.80
N ASP A 43 -8.47 -4.18 21.53
CA ASP A 43 -9.08 -5.44 21.94
C ASP A 43 -8.82 -6.61 20.97
N CYS A 44 -8.11 -6.38 19.85
CA CYS A 44 -7.87 -7.39 18.81
C CYS A 44 -6.38 -7.79 18.71
N PRO A 45 -5.85 -8.63 19.63
CA PRO A 45 -4.42 -9.00 19.65
C PRO A 45 -3.95 -9.82 18.44
N HIS A 46 -4.89 -10.39 17.66
CA HIS A 46 -4.59 -11.16 16.45
C HIS A 46 -4.59 -10.31 15.18
N MET A 47 -4.85 -9.01 15.30
CA MET A 47 -4.80 -8.06 14.19
C MET A 47 -3.60 -7.14 14.34
N THR A 48 -3.02 -6.75 13.21
CA THR A 48 -1.97 -5.74 13.15
C THR A 48 -2.31 -4.74 12.06
N THR A 49 -2.00 -3.48 12.30
CA THR A 49 -2.14 -2.45 11.27
C THR A 49 -0.99 -2.58 10.28
N VAL A 50 -1.31 -2.51 9.00
CA VAL A 50 -0.32 -2.31 7.94
C VAL A 50 -0.48 -0.95 7.29
N LEU A 51 0.67 -0.34 7.01
CA LEU A 51 0.82 0.85 6.18
C LEU A 51 1.54 0.44 4.90
N PHE A 52 0.83 0.52 3.76
CA PHE A 52 1.44 0.32 2.46
C PHE A 52 2.12 1.62 2.01
N GLU A 53 3.44 1.59 1.85
CA GLU A 53 4.23 2.68 1.28
C GLU A 53 4.54 2.33 -0.18
N ILE A 54 3.85 2.98 -1.12
CA ILE A 54 3.99 2.70 -2.55
C ILE A 54 5.00 3.68 -3.14
N LYS A 55 6.03 3.13 -3.77
CA LYS A 55 6.97 3.89 -4.59
C LYS A 55 6.66 3.67 -6.06
N ILE A 56 6.68 4.76 -6.81
CA ILE A 56 6.52 4.78 -8.25
C ILE A 56 7.86 5.27 -8.80
N ASP A 57 8.49 4.46 -9.65
CA ASP A 57 9.66 4.91 -10.38
C ASP A 57 9.20 5.84 -11.53
N PRO A 58 9.78 7.04 -11.69
CA PRO A 58 9.34 7.97 -12.72
C PRO A 58 9.77 7.55 -14.14
N SER A 59 10.67 6.57 -14.25
CA SER A 59 11.18 6.05 -15.53
C SER A 59 10.23 5.03 -16.14
N ILE A 60 9.31 4.48 -15.35
CA ILE A 60 8.32 3.52 -15.83
C ILE A 60 7.21 4.26 -16.56
N SER A 61 7.04 3.91 -17.84
CA SER A 61 6.00 4.48 -18.70
C SER A 61 4.67 3.77 -18.47
N THR A 62 4.13 3.84 -17.25
CA THR A 62 2.81 3.29 -16.86
C THR A 62 1.84 4.38 -16.39
N PRO A 63 1.40 5.28 -17.30
CA PRO A 63 0.42 6.30 -16.97
C PRO A 63 -1.01 5.73 -16.73
N ALA A 64 -1.23 4.43 -16.89
CA ALA A 64 -2.58 3.84 -16.88
C ALA A 64 -3.01 3.21 -15.55
N HIS A 65 -2.12 3.08 -14.56
CA HIS A 65 -2.43 2.31 -13.34
C HIS A 65 -2.85 3.18 -12.15
N TYR A 66 -2.67 4.50 -12.22
CA TYR A 66 -3.08 5.40 -11.15
C TYR A 66 -3.39 6.81 -11.66
N ALA A 67 -4.17 7.56 -10.88
CA ALA A 67 -4.47 8.96 -11.13
C ALA A 67 -4.47 9.75 -9.80
N ASP A 68 -3.91 10.95 -9.83
CA ASP A 68 -4.11 11.94 -8.78
C ASP A 68 -5.52 12.53 -8.94
N ILE A 69 -6.35 12.37 -7.92
CA ILE A 69 -7.73 12.85 -7.89
C ILE A 69 -7.97 13.85 -6.76
N SER A 70 -6.91 14.40 -6.19
CA SER A 70 -6.93 15.40 -5.10
C SER A 70 -7.83 16.59 -5.43
N ASP A 71 -7.84 17.02 -6.70
CA ASP A 71 -8.66 18.15 -7.17
C ASP A 71 -10.11 17.76 -7.56
N CYS A 72 -10.40 16.47 -7.71
CA CYS A 72 -11.68 15.96 -8.20
C CYS A 72 -12.57 15.38 -7.06
N GLY A 73 -11.95 14.99 -5.95
CA GLY A 73 -12.62 14.37 -4.80
C GLY A 73 -13.47 15.32 -3.94
N THR A 74 -14.30 14.73 -3.07
CA THR A 74 -15.08 15.48 -2.05
C THR A 74 -14.17 16.04 -0.95
N PHE A 75 -13.02 15.39 -0.71
CA PHE A 75 -12.07 15.73 0.35
C PHE A 75 -10.73 16.11 -0.27
N LYS A 76 -10.57 17.40 -0.59
CA LYS A 76 -9.36 17.91 -1.27
C LYS A 76 -8.08 17.82 -0.43
N ASP A 77 -8.23 17.80 0.89
CA ASP A 77 -7.13 17.69 1.85
C ASP A 77 -6.59 16.26 2.01
N GLU A 78 -7.23 15.24 1.41
CA GLU A 78 -6.77 13.86 1.49
C GLU A 78 -5.60 13.56 0.54
N GLU A 79 -5.31 14.44 -0.42
CA GLU A 79 -4.25 14.26 -1.42
C GLU A 79 -4.32 12.87 -2.08
N GLU A 80 -5.54 12.51 -2.52
CA GLU A 80 -5.88 11.15 -2.93
C GLU A 80 -5.27 10.78 -4.29
N VAL A 81 -4.58 9.64 -4.32
CA VAL A 81 -4.11 8.95 -5.51
C VAL A 81 -4.84 7.62 -5.63
N LEU A 82 -5.57 7.42 -6.72
CA LEU A 82 -6.39 6.23 -6.96
C LEU A 82 -5.69 5.29 -7.94
N PHE A 83 -5.42 4.06 -7.52
CA PHE A 83 -4.92 3.00 -8.40
C PHE A 83 -6.06 2.17 -8.98
N THR A 84 -5.93 1.77 -10.24
CA THR A 84 -6.91 0.92 -10.93
C THR A 84 -6.86 -0.52 -10.45
N MET A 85 -7.97 -1.24 -10.65
CA MET A 85 -7.99 -2.70 -10.49
C MET A 85 -6.92 -3.36 -11.37
N GLY A 86 -6.29 -4.42 -10.87
CA GLY A 86 -5.23 -5.13 -11.57
C GLY A 86 -3.84 -4.53 -11.37
N SER A 87 -3.70 -3.51 -10.52
CA SER A 87 -2.38 -2.98 -10.15
C SER A 87 -1.56 -4.05 -9.43
N VAL A 88 -0.34 -4.26 -9.90
CA VAL A 88 0.62 -5.22 -9.34
C VAL A 88 1.78 -4.45 -8.73
N PHE A 89 2.23 -4.90 -7.55
CA PHE A 89 3.35 -4.30 -6.85
C PHE A 89 4.35 -5.35 -6.42
N ARG A 90 5.64 -5.03 -6.46
CA ARG A 90 6.68 -5.86 -5.85
C ARG A 90 6.87 -5.48 -4.39
N ILE A 91 6.85 -6.47 -3.50
CA ILE A 91 7.14 -6.27 -2.08
C ILE A 91 8.64 -6.05 -1.91
N GLN A 92 9.05 -4.85 -1.51
CA GLN A 92 10.46 -4.49 -1.31
C GLN A 92 10.93 -4.90 0.09
N SER A 93 10.19 -4.49 1.12
CA SER A 93 10.51 -4.83 2.51
C SER A 93 9.26 -4.73 3.38
N ILE A 94 9.31 -5.39 4.54
CA ILE A 94 8.31 -5.29 5.60
C ILE A 94 9.03 -5.01 6.90
N GLU A 95 8.75 -3.86 7.50
CA GLU A 95 9.47 -3.33 8.65
C GLU A 95 8.48 -2.86 9.72
N PRO A 96 8.71 -3.12 11.02
CA PRO A 96 7.88 -2.53 12.06
C PRO A 96 8.08 -1.00 12.06
N LEU A 97 7.00 -0.25 12.29
CA LEU A 97 7.08 1.19 12.49
C LEU A 97 7.42 1.44 13.97
N ASP A 98 8.62 1.97 14.22
CA ASP A 98 9.14 2.19 15.58
C ASP A 98 8.10 2.81 16.53
N GLY A 99 7.89 2.14 17.66
CA GLY A 99 7.00 2.59 18.73
C GLY A 99 5.50 2.40 18.48
N ARG A 100 5.06 1.76 17.39
CA ARG A 100 3.64 1.47 17.12
C ARG A 100 3.42 0.00 16.74
N ASN A 101 2.22 -0.53 16.98
CA ASN A 101 1.80 -1.84 16.46
C ASN A 101 1.38 -1.76 14.97
N ILE A 102 2.23 -1.11 14.17
CA ILE A 102 2.01 -0.88 12.75
C ILE A 102 3.21 -1.47 12.00
N SER A 103 2.95 -2.26 10.97
CA SER A 103 3.99 -2.74 10.05
C SER A 103 3.94 -1.95 8.74
N ARG A 104 5.06 -1.37 8.34
CA ARG A 104 5.22 -0.70 7.06
C ARG A 104 5.62 -1.72 6.00
N ILE A 105 4.84 -1.80 4.93
CA ILE A 105 5.10 -2.67 3.77
C ILE A 105 5.48 -1.75 2.62
N LYS A 106 6.75 -1.78 2.22
CA LYS A 106 7.24 -1.02 1.08
C LYS A 106 6.94 -1.78 -0.20
N LEU A 107 6.21 -1.12 -1.10
CA LEU A 107 5.78 -1.64 -2.38
C LEU A 107 6.43 -0.82 -3.50
N LEU A 108 6.81 -1.46 -4.59
CA LEU A 108 7.21 -0.81 -5.82
C LEU A 108 6.17 -1.12 -6.90
N LEU A 109 5.59 -0.11 -7.54
CA LEU A 109 4.71 -0.31 -8.68
C LEU A 109 5.50 -0.98 -9.81
N THR A 110 4.99 -2.09 -10.33
CA THR A 110 5.59 -2.79 -11.48
C THR A 110 4.95 -2.34 -12.79
N ASP A 111 5.65 -2.52 -13.89
CA ASP A 111 5.12 -2.34 -15.24
C ASP A 111 5.23 -3.62 -16.09
N ASP A 112 4.74 -3.54 -17.32
CA ASP A 112 4.76 -4.65 -18.29
C ASP A 112 6.18 -5.08 -18.68
N ASN A 113 7.20 -4.24 -18.43
CA ASN A 113 8.61 -4.60 -18.61
C ASN A 113 9.25 -5.24 -17.37
N ASP A 114 8.49 -5.49 -16.31
CA ASP A 114 9.01 -6.22 -15.16
C ASP A 114 9.32 -7.66 -15.57
N PRO A 115 10.57 -8.15 -15.40
CA PRO A 115 11.00 -9.45 -15.93
C PRO A 115 10.30 -10.65 -15.26
N GLU A 116 9.53 -10.42 -14.19
CA GLU A 116 8.76 -11.44 -13.48
C GLU A 116 7.23 -11.34 -13.72
N LEU A 117 6.76 -10.42 -14.58
CA LEU A 117 5.36 -10.30 -14.98
C LEU A 117 4.96 -11.29 -16.11
#